data_AF-A0ABD6EX38-F1
#
_entry.id   AF-A0ABD6EX38-F1
#
_cell.length_a   1.000
_cell.length_b   1.000
_cell.length_c   1.000
_cell.angle_alpha   90.00
_cell.angle_beta   90.00
_cell.angle_gamma   90.00
#
_symmetry.space_group_name_H-M   'P 1'
#
loop_
_entity.id
_entity.type
_entity.pdbx_description
1 polymer ?
#
loop_
_entity_poly.entity_id
_entity_poly.type
_entity_poly.pdbx_seq_one_letter_code
_entity_poly.pdbx_strand_id
1 'polypeptide(L)'
;MTLRIEESVSPKYWYLMIVGCELSSDCKWVSSPRNITVTYDLWLTNGSPLSKYFNPFGHQFSFDEQDSAEIYLLFLFLYIVLSLIHWRAVALSKKHQFEACRKIISAVIGMKVLGLSLQSLNVVVFAYDGKGISLARYLGEIFRVGSVCLMCLLLLLLSHGWSFSETSESICSNHIAYVWTCLSVIHFVLTTVNFFFVDDVLRDVDVFKAWPGYGMLMLRMVQALWFLAEIRQSIKKEPNDSKAEFLAHFGAGFLVWFLYLSGLGVISMFISVIWRFKVILVITTMANFIAVSCLVHLFWPTGSASKYFQSGEVRFSRRTSRFNSNELEDLEKLLIDDGDESDMEFSNEHFLRL
;
A
#
# COMPACT_ATOMS: atom_id res chain seq x y z
N MET A 1 40.50 -13.33 17.03
CA MET A 1 41.44 -13.07 15.90
C MET A 1 40.76 -12.06 14.98
N THR A 2 41.40 -10.94 14.67
CA THR A 2 40.87 -9.96 13.72
C THR A 2 41.65 -10.12 12.42
N LEU A 3 40.98 -10.60 11.37
CA LEU A 3 41.57 -10.70 10.04
C LEU A 3 41.16 -9.46 9.25
N ARG A 4 42.15 -8.72 8.71
CA ARG A 4 41.89 -7.64 7.78
C ARG A 4 42.07 -8.17 6.37
N ILE A 5 41.03 -8.04 5.56
CA ILE A 5 41.07 -8.36 4.14
C ILE A 5 41.31 -7.05 3.38
N GLU A 6 42.24 -7.07 2.44
CA GLU A 6 42.49 -5.91 1.57
C GLU A 6 41.37 -5.82 0.54
N GLU A 7 40.70 -4.66 0.48
CA GLU A 7 39.54 -4.46 -0.37
C GLU A 7 39.97 -4.24 -1.82
N SER A 8 39.44 -5.05 -2.74
CA SER A 8 39.66 -4.82 -4.17
C SER A 8 38.89 -3.59 -4.66
N VAL A 9 39.36 -2.95 -5.74
CA VAL A 9 38.72 -1.75 -6.34
C VAL A 9 37.23 -1.94 -6.67
N SER A 10 36.78 -3.17 -6.90
CA SER A 10 35.38 -3.54 -7.09
C SER A 10 34.83 -4.30 -5.88
N PRO A 11 33.57 -4.09 -5.45
CA PRO A 11 32.94 -4.89 -4.41
C PRO A 11 32.84 -6.36 -4.85
N LYS A 12 33.10 -7.27 -3.92
CA LYS A 12 33.06 -8.73 -4.15
C LYS A 12 32.35 -9.42 -3.00
N TYR A 13 31.68 -10.53 -3.31
CA TYR A 13 31.15 -11.42 -2.29
C TYR A 13 32.28 -12.22 -1.65
N TRP A 14 32.27 -12.27 -0.33
CA TRP A 14 33.20 -13.06 0.47
C TRP A 14 32.46 -14.24 1.07
N TYR A 15 33.06 -15.42 0.96
CA TYR A 15 32.52 -16.66 1.51
C TYR A 15 33.49 -17.17 2.56
N LEU A 16 32.96 -17.54 3.73
CA LEU A 16 33.73 -18.19 4.78
C LEU A 16 33.37 -19.68 4.79
N MET A 17 34.38 -20.54 4.72
CA MET A 17 34.22 -21.99 4.78
C MET A 17 35.02 -22.54 5.95
N ILE A 18 34.35 -23.29 6.84
CA ILE A 18 34.99 -24.02 7.93
C ILE A 18 35.08 -25.48 7.51
N VAL A 19 36.29 -26.04 7.50
CA VAL A 19 36.55 -27.42 7.08
C VAL A 19 37.27 -28.18 8.19
N GLY A 20 36.76 -29.37 8.54
CA GLY A 20 37.38 -30.25 9.52
C GLY A 20 38.49 -31.09 8.91
N CYS A 21 39.73 -30.59 8.94
CA CYS A 21 40.89 -31.31 8.43
C CYS A 21 41.95 -31.55 9.52
N GLU A 22 42.65 -32.68 9.45
CA GLU A 22 43.86 -32.95 10.23
C GLU A 22 45.08 -33.09 9.31
N LEU A 23 46.27 -32.78 9.83
CA LEU A 23 47.51 -32.90 9.08
C LEU A 23 48.07 -34.33 9.24
N SER A 24 48.20 -35.05 8.13
CA SER A 24 48.77 -36.41 8.09
C SER A 24 50.28 -36.42 8.36
N SER A 25 50.85 -37.59 8.67
CA SER A 25 52.30 -37.81 8.80
C SER A 25 53.09 -37.41 7.55
N ASP A 26 52.46 -37.46 6.37
CA ASP A 26 53.03 -37.03 5.10
C ASP A 26 52.84 -35.51 4.83
N CYS A 27 52.49 -34.73 5.85
CA CYS A 27 52.19 -33.30 5.75
C CYS A 27 51.05 -32.95 4.75
N LYS A 28 50.09 -33.86 4.58
CA LYS A 28 48.90 -33.65 3.74
C LYS A 28 47.67 -33.41 4.60
N TRP A 29 46.86 -32.40 4.24
CA TRP A 29 45.56 -32.18 4.85
C TRP A 29 44.60 -33.31 4.45
N VAL A 30 44.12 -34.06 5.43
CA VAL A 30 43.15 -35.13 5.27
C VAL A 30 41.90 -34.81 6.08
N SER A 31 40.75 -35.36 5.66
CA SER A 31 39.49 -35.18 6.39
C SER A 31 39.64 -35.74 7.81
N SER A 32 39.36 -34.94 8.82
CA SER A 32 39.42 -35.39 10.20
C SER A 32 38.23 -36.32 10.47
N PRO A 33 38.44 -37.58 10.89
CA PRO A 33 37.35 -38.47 11.28
C PRO A 33 36.75 -38.11 12.65
N ARG A 34 37.36 -37.16 13.37
CA ARG A 34 36.93 -36.73 14.70
C ARG A 34 35.83 -35.67 14.59
N ASN A 35 34.72 -35.91 15.27
CA ASN A 35 33.68 -34.91 15.46
C ASN A 35 34.15 -33.90 16.50
N ILE A 36 34.48 -32.69 16.05
CA ILE A 36 34.88 -31.58 16.91
C ILE A 36 33.75 -30.55 16.90
N THR A 37 33.20 -30.25 18.07
CA THR A 37 32.24 -29.16 18.22
C THR A 37 33.01 -27.84 18.30
N VAL A 38 32.82 -26.97 17.31
CA VAL A 38 33.44 -25.65 17.26
C VAL A 38 32.38 -24.59 17.54
N THR A 39 32.53 -23.85 18.65
CA THR A 39 31.75 -22.64 18.92
C THR A 39 32.49 -21.44 18.36
N TYR A 40 31.84 -20.66 17.51
CA TYR A 40 32.42 -19.47 16.89
C TYR A 40 31.45 -18.29 16.98
N ASP A 41 32.02 -17.08 17.07
CA ASP A 41 31.30 -15.82 16.94
C ASP A 41 32.04 -14.99 15.89
N LEU A 42 31.36 -14.67 14.80
CA LEU A 42 31.94 -14.02 13.63
C LEU A 42 31.27 -12.67 13.41
N TRP A 43 32.05 -11.61 13.56
CA TRP A 43 31.61 -10.25 13.27
C TRP A 43 32.29 -9.76 11.99
N LEU A 44 31.52 -9.65 10.91
CA LEU A 44 31.96 -9.13 9.62
C LEU A 44 31.53 -7.67 9.49
N THR A 45 32.48 -6.78 9.25
CA THR A 45 32.21 -5.34 9.08
C THR A 45 33.00 -4.76 7.93
N ASN A 46 32.49 -3.67 7.35
CA ASN A 46 33.16 -2.92 6.31
C ASN A 46 34.04 -1.82 6.91
N GLY A 47 35.29 -1.76 6.46
CA GLY A 47 36.28 -0.80 6.95
C GLY A 47 36.91 -1.18 8.30
N SER A 48 37.89 -0.38 8.73
CA SER A 48 38.59 -0.61 10.00
C SER A 48 37.94 0.20 11.13
N PRO A 49 37.68 -0.39 12.31
CA PRO A 49 37.17 0.34 13.48
C PRO A 49 38.15 1.41 14.00
N LEU A 50 39.42 1.35 13.59
CA LEU A 50 40.47 2.31 13.97
C LEU A 50 40.66 3.42 12.92
N SER A 51 39.88 3.42 11.83
CA SER A 51 40.00 4.43 10.78
C SER A 51 39.45 5.78 11.25
N LYS A 52 40.19 6.86 10.98
CA LYS A 52 39.79 8.25 11.27
C LYS A 52 38.54 8.70 10.49
N TYR A 53 38.23 8.02 9.40
CA TYR A 53 37.06 8.27 8.55
C TYR A 53 36.05 7.13 8.67
N PHE A 54 35.57 6.90 9.89
CA PHE A 54 34.55 5.89 10.16
C PHE A 54 33.17 6.42 9.73
N ASN A 55 32.56 5.78 8.73
CA ASN A 55 31.16 6.01 8.40
C ASN A 55 30.28 4.98 9.14
N PRO A 56 29.50 5.38 10.16
CA PRO A 56 28.62 4.46 10.88
C PRO A 56 27.58 3.79 9.98
N PHE A 57 27.05 4.51 8.98
CA PHE A 57 26.06 3.99 8.03
C PHE A 57 26.68 3.15 6.90
N GLY A 58 28.01 2.98 6.89
CA GLY A 58 28.71 2.07 5.99
C GLY A 58 29.28 0.83 6.70
N HIS A 59 29.49 0.90 8.01
CA HIS A 59 30.30 -0.09 8.73
C HIS A 59 29.63 -1.46 8.86
N GLN A 60 28.36 -1.49 9.28
CA GLN A 60 27.61 -2.73 9.47
C GLN A 60 26.85 -3.18 8.21
N PHE A 61 26.64 -2.27 7.26
CA PHE A 61 25.87 -2.55 6.04
C PHE A 61 26.73 -3.19 4.99
N SER A 62 26.23 -4.26 4.37
CA SER A 62 26.80 -4.77 3.13
C SER A 62 26.73 -3.70 2.03
N PHE A 63 27.62 -3.79 1.04
CA PHE A 63 27.74 -2.75 0.01
C PHE A 63 26.41 -2.46 -0.72
N ASP A 64 25.61 -3.49 -0.96
CA ASP A 64 24.28 -3.42 -1.57
C ASP A 64 23.22 -2.75 -0.67
N GLU A 65 23.38 -2.81 0.65
CA GLU A 65 22.47 -2.17 1.63
C GLU A 65 22.94 -0.78 2.10
N GLN A 66 24.16 -0.35 1.76
CA GLN A 66 24.62 1.01 2.05
C GLN A 66 23.68 2.06 1.46
N ASP A 67 23.63 3.26 2.04
CA ASP A 67 22.71 4.35 1.69
C ASP A 67 21.22 4.10 2.01
N SER A 68 20.86 2.91 2.50
CA SER A 68 19.47 2.59 2.84
C SER A 68 18.94 3.48 3.98
N ALA A 69 19.77 3.82 4.96
CA ALA A 69 19.42 4.71 6.06
C ALA A 69 19.03 6.09 5.56
N GLU A 70 19.85 6.65 4.68
CA GLU A 70 19.68 7.94 4.04
C GLU A 70 18.38 7.97 3.23
N ILE A 71 18.10 6.91 2.47
CA ILE A 71 16.85 6.79 1.70
C ILE A 71 15.63 6.76 2.63
N TYR A 72 15.64 5.93 3.68
CA TYR A 72 14.51 5.86 4.62
C TYR A 72 14.27 7.19 5.35
N LEU A 73 15.33 7.83 5.83
CA LEU A 73 15.25 9.12 6.52
C LEU A 73 14.79 10.25 5.60
N LEU A 74 15.26 10.28 4.35
CA LEU A 74 14.81 11.25 3.34
C LEU A 74 13.31 11.12 3.08
N PHE A 75 12.83 9.91 2.82
CA PHE A 75 11.40 9.70 2.56
C PHE A 75 10.55 9.90 3.81
N LEU A 76 11.05 9.58 5.01
CA LEU A 76 10.39 9.91 6.27
C LEU A 76 10.19 11.43 6.39
N PHE A 77 11.23 12.22 6.13
CA PHE A 77 11.14 13.67 6.11
C PHE A 77 10.11 14.17 5.09
N LEU A 78 10.15 13.67 3.85
CA LEU A 78 9.18 14.04 2.81
C LEU A 78 7.73 13.71 3.21
N TYR A 79 7.48 12.54 3.81
CA TYR A 79 6.15 12.17 4.28
C TYR A 79 5.69 12.97 5.50
N ILE A 80 6.59 13.40 6.39
CA ILE A 80 6.27 14.34 7.48
C ILE A 80 5.82 15.68 6.90
N VAL A 81 6.56 16.24 5.94
CA VAL A 81 6.18 17.48 5.25
C VAL A 81 4.83 17.32 4.57
N LEU A 82 4.61 16.22 3.84
CA LEU A 82 3.32 15.93 3.20
C LEU A 82 2.18 15.79 4.21
N SER A 83 2.44 15.19 5.38
CA SER A 83 1.47 15.07 6.47
C SER A 83 1.06 16.44 7.01
N LEU A 84 2.01 17.37 7.19
CA LEU A 84 1.72 18.74 7.60
C LEU A 84 0.90 19.50 6.55
N ILE A 85 1.22 19.32 5.27
CA ILE A 85 0.47 19.89 4.14
C ILE A 85 -0.97 19.35 4.14
N HIS A 86 -1.13 18.03 4.25
CA HIS A 86 -2.45 17.39 4.31
C HIS A 86 -3.26 17.81 5.53
N TRP A 87 -2.63 17.91 6.71
CA TRP A 87 -3.27 18.41 7.93
C TRP A 87 -3.83 19.81 7.73
N ARG A 88 -3.05 20.72 7.13
CA ARG A 88 -3.51 22.07 6.77
C ARG A 88 -4.70 22.02 5.79
N ALA A 89 -4.67 21.14 4.79
CA ALA A 89 -5.76 20.95 3.84
C ALA A 89 -7.07 20.53 4.53
N VAL A 90 -6.96 19.61 5.50
CA VAL A 90 -8.10 19.14 6.31
C VAL A 90 -8.63 20.27 7.20
N ALA A 91 -7.76 21.01 7.88
CA ALA A 91 -8.15 22.12 8.76
C ALA A 91 -8.86 23.28 8.03
N LEU A 92 -8.49 23.55 6.76
CA LEU A 92 -9.11 24.59 5.93
C LEU A 92 -10.45 24.15 5.32
N SER A 93 -10.70 22.84 5.26
CA SER A 93 -11.87 22.28 4.60
C SER A 93 -13.09 22.31 5.52
N LYS A 94 -14.01 23.26 5.30
CA LYS A 94 -15.30 23.36 6.02
C LYS A 94 -16.42 22.46 5.47
N LYS A 95 -16.16 21.69 4.41
CA LYS A 95 -17.18 20.87 3.72
C LYS A 95 -17.12 19.41 4.18
N HIS A 96 -18.28 18.83 4.52
CA HIS A 96 -18.40 17.43 4.96
C HIS A 96 -18.39 16.38 3.82
N GLN A 97 -18.66 16.78 2.57
CA GLN A 97 -18.84 15.87 1.42
C GLN A 97 -17.65 14.93 1.13
N PHE A 98 -16.42 15.27 1.53
CA PHE A 98 -15.23 14.41 1.33
C PHE A 98 -14.58 13.92 2.63
N GLU A 99 -15.33 13.87 3.72
CA GLU A 99 -14.77 13.47 5.03
C GLU A 99 -14.21 12.05 5.01
N ALA A 100 -14.90 11.08 4.39
CA ALA A 100 -14.45 9.69 4.32
C ALA A 100 -13.16 9.51 3.48
N CYS A 101 -13.10 10.07 2.26
CA CYS A 101 -11.90 10.00 1.42
C CYS A 101 -10.69 10.64 2.11
N ARG A 102 -10.89 11.80 2.76
CA ARG A 102 -9.84 12.47 3.55
C ARG A 102 -9.39 11.63 4.74
N LYS A 103 -10.30 10.95 5.44
CA LYS A 103 -9.95 10.01 6.52
C LYS A 103 -9.10 8.84 6.01
N ILE A 104 -9.45 8.25 4.87
CA ILE A 104 -8.65 7.18 4.24
C ILE A 104 -7.27 7.70 3.83
N ILE A 105 -7.17 8.89 3.21
CA ILE A 105 -5.88 9.50 2.85
C ILE A 105 -5.04 9.79 4.10
N SER A 106 -5.64 10.33 5.16
CA SER A 106 -4.97 10.54 6.46
C SER A 106 -4.45 9.22 7.03
N ALA A 107 -5.24 8.14 6.96
CA ALA A 107 -4.82 6.82 7.39
C ALA A 107 -3.65 6.28 6.55
N VAL A 108 -3.69 6.45 5.23
CA VAL A 108 -2.58 6.07 4.32
C VAL A 108 -1.29 6.82 4.69
N ILE A 109 -1.36 8.15 4.85
CA ILE A 109 -0.20 8.96 5.22
C ILE A 109 0.31 8.58 6.61
N GLY A 110 -0.58 8.40 7.57
CA GLY A 110 -0.23 7.96 8.93
C GLY A 110 0.49 6.62 8.95
N MET A 111 -0.03 5.62 8.20
CA MET A 111 0.63 4.33 8.04
C MET A 111 1.99 4.45 7.34
N LYS A 112 2.13 5.33 6.33
CA LYS A 112 3.44 5.59 5.69
C LYS A 112 4.45 6.17 6.65
N VAL A 113 4.07 7.19 7.43
CA VAL A 113 4.96 7.82 8.42
C VAL A 113 5.35 6.80 9.49
N LEU A 114 4.39 6.06 10.05
CA LEU A 114 4.65 5.07 11.09
C LEU A 114 5.54 3.93 10.57
N GLY A 115 5.23 3.41 9.38
CA GLY A 115 6.03 2.36 8.74
C GLY A 115 7.47 2.80 8.45
N LEU A 116 7.66 3.99 7.88
CA LEU A 116 8.99 4.55 7.61
C LEU A 116 9.75 4.88 8.90
N SER A 117 9.06 5.32 9.95
CA SER A 117 9.69 5.57 11.26
C SER A 117 10.25 4.28 11.86
N LEU A 118 9.47 3.19 11.79
CA LEU A 118 9.89 1.88 12.28
C LEU A 118 11.05 1.30 11.45
N GLN A 119 11.02 1.44 10.12
CA GLN A 119 12.14 1.03 9.26
C GLN A 119 13.40 1.88 9.51
N SER A 120 13.24 3.19 9.65
CA SER A 120 14.36 4.10 9.97
C SER A 120 14.98 3.74 11.31
N LEU A 121 14.15 3.43 12.33
CA LEU A 121 14.63 2.97 13.63
C LEU A 121 15.42 1.67 13.51
N ASN A 122 14.90 0.67 12.79
CA ASN A 122 15.59 -0.59 12.56
C ASN A 122 16.97 -0.37 11.92
N VAL A 123 17.04 0.45 10.87
CA VAL A 123 18.28 0.70 10.12
C VAL A 123 19.29 1.52 10.95
N VAL A 124 18.84 2.51 11.72
CA VAL A 124 19.72 3.27 12.64
C VAL A 124 20.29 2.37 13.74
N VAL A 125 19.48 1.48 14.32
CA VAL A 125 19.97 0.52 15.32
C VAL A 125 20.93 -0.48 14.69
N PHE A 126 20.61 -0.99 13.49
CA PHE A 126 21.49 -1.86 12.74
C PHE A 126 22.85 -1.22 12.43
N ALA A 127 22.90 0.08 12.15
CA ALA A 127 24.15 0.82 11.96
C ALA A 127 25.06 0.77 13.21
N TYR A 128 24.47 0.68 14.40
CA TYR A 128 25.18 0.64 15.68
C TYR A 128 25.62 -0.78 16.07
N ASP A 129 24.73 -1.76 15.98
CA ASP A 129 24.94 -3.11 16.53
C ASP A 129 25.09 -4.24 15.48
N GLY A 130 24.82 -3.96 14.21
CA GLY A 130 24.82 -4.95 13.12
C GLY A 130 23.69 -5.99 13.18
N LYS A 131 22.72 -5.84 14.09
CA LYS A 131 21.58 -6.75 14.28
C LYS A 131 20.24 -6.09 13.98
N GLY A 132 20.07 -4.82 14.38
CA GLY A 132 18.81 -4.09 14.21
C GLY A 132 17.67 -4.61 15.08
N ILE A 133 16.45 -4.14 14.82
CA ILE A 133 15.24 -4.53 15.55
C ILE A 133 14.30 -5.25 14.59
N SER A 134 14.34 -6.58 14.59
CA SER A 134 13.51 -7.42 13.71
C SER A 134 12.01 -7.11 13.81
N LEU A 135 11.49 -6.86 15.02
CA LEU A 135 10.09 -6.48 15.21
C LEU A 135 9.75 -5.14 14.54
N ALA A 136 10.64 -4.15 14.62
CA ALA A 136 10.43 -2.84 13.97
C ALA A 136 10.48 -2.98 12.44
N ARG A 137 11.40 -3.80 11.91
CA ARG A 137 11.46 -4.13 10.47
C ARG A 137 10.15 -4.80 10.01
N TYR A 138 9.66 -5.78 10.75
CA TYR A 138 8.41 -6.48 10.42
C TYR A 138 7.20 -5.54 10.46
N LEU A 139 6.98 -4.84 11.58
CA LEU A 139 5.85 -3.91 11.72
C LEU A 139 5.93 -2.78 10.69
N GLY A 140 7.13 -2.28 10.40
CA GLY A 140 7.36 -1.29 9.35
C GLY A 140 6.87 -1.77 7.98
N GLU A 141 7.14 -3.03 7.67
CA GLU A 141 6.69 -3.68 6.43
C GLU A 141 5.17 -3.90 6.40
N ILE A 142 4.57 -4.29 7.51
CA ILE A 142 3.10 -4.42 7.66
C ILE A 142 2.42 -3.06 7.43
N PHE A 143 2.91 -1.97 8.02
CA PHE A 143 2.36 -0.63 7.76
C PHE A 143 2.58 -0.17 6.31
N ARG A 144 3.73 -0.52 5.70
CA ARG A 144 3.98 -0.26 4.28
C ARG A 144 2.95 -0.95 3.40
N VAL A 145 2.68 -2.23 3.63
CA VAL A 145 1.68 -3.01 2.89
C VAL A 145 0.26 -2.50 3.17
N GLY A 146 -0.08 -2.24 4.43
CA GLY A 146 -1.38 -1.68 4.82
C GLY A 146 -1.70 -0.36 4.13
N SER A 147 -0.72 0.54 4.04
CA SER A 147 -0.88 1.81 3.31
C SER A 147 -1.16 1.62 1.82
N VAL A 148 -0.57 0.61 1.18
CA VAL A 148 -0.77 0.29 -0.25
C VAL A 148 -2.16 -0.32 -0.45
N CYS A 149 -2.58 -1.23 0.43
CA CYS A 149 -3.92 -1.83 0.40
C CYS A 149 -5.01 -0.76 0.57
N LEU A 150 -4.86 0.16 1.54
CA LEU A 150 -5.78 1.27 1.73
C LEU A 150 -5.80 2.23 0.54
N MET A 151 -4.66 2.47 -0.11
CA MET A 151 -4.62 3.29 -1.32
C MET A 151 -5.36 2.61 -2.48
N CYS A 152 -5.28 1.29 -2.61
CA CYS A 152 -6.09 0.55 -3.57
C CYS A 152 -7.57 0.63 -3.28
N LEU A 153 -7.97 0.51 -2.01
CA LEU A 153 -9.35 0.70 -1.59
C LEU A 153 -9.84 2.07 -2.06
N LEU A 154 -9.10 3.14 -1.72
CA LEU A 154 -9.43 4.50 -2.11
C LEU A 154 -9.60 4.63 -3.63
N LEU A 155 -8.66 4.11 -4.43
CA LEU A 155 -8.73 4.19 -5.88
C LEU A 155 -9.92 3.42 -6.46
N LEU A 156 -10.23 2.23 -5.93
CA LEU A 156 -11.41 1.46 -6.36
C LEU A 156 -12.70 2.22 -6.06
N LEU A 157 -12.83 2.79 -4.86
CA LEU A 157 -13.99 3.58 -4.46
C LEU A 157 -14.15 4.84 -5.31
N LEU A 158 -13.04 5.54 -5.59
CA LEU A 158 -13.05 6.70 -6.49
C LEU A 158 -13.41 6.30 -7.93
N SER A 159 -12.94 5.14 -8.39
CA SER A 159 -13.27 4.65 -9.74
C SER A 159 -14.73 4.28 -9.90
N HIS A 160 -15.40 3.83 -8.83
CA HIS A 160 -16.82 3.50 -8.86
C HIS A 160 -17.74 4.74 -8.74
N GLY A 161 -17.18 5.92 -8.44
CA GLY A 161 -17.93 7.16 -8.29
C GLY A 161 -18.50 7.38 -6.88
N TRP A 162 -17.87 6.81 -5.85
CA TRP A 162 -18.40 6.80 -4.49
C TRP A 162 -18.62 8.19 -3.89
N SER A 163 -19.86 8.44 -3.46
CA SER A 163 -20.35 9.60 -2.72
C SER A 163 -20.97 9.10 -1.43
N PHE A 164 -20.33 9.34 -0.28
CA PHE A 164 -20.83 8.94 1.03
C PHE A 164 -21.82 9.95 1.63
N SER A 165 -22.77 10.39 0.82
CA SER A 165 -23.93 11.14 1.33
C SER A 165 -25.13 10.20 1.37
N GLU A 166 -25.26 9.50 2.50
CA GLU A 166 -26.49 8.99 3.10
C GLU A 166 -27.52 8.21 2.23
N THR A 167 -27.60 6.91 2.55
CA THR A 167 -28.84 6.10 2.68
C THR A 167 -29.50 5.38 1.48
N SER A 168 -28.79 4.95 0.43
CA SER A 168 -29.45 4.04 -0.55
C SER A 168 -28.59 2.99 -1.29
N GLU A 169 -27.26 3.03 -1.31
CA GLU A 169 -26.45 2.01 -2.03
C GLU A 169 -25.55 1.14 -1.11
N SER A 170 -26.14 0.61 -0.04
CA SER A 170 -25.45 -0.26 0.93
C SER A 170 -24.84 -1.53 0.29
N ILE A 171 -25.46 -2.09 -0.75
CA ILE A 171 -25.10 -3.43 -1.25
C ILE A 171 -23.84 -3.44 -2.14
N CYS A 172 -23.68 -2.47 -3.05
CA CYS A 172 -22.55 -2.43 -3.98
C CYS A 172 -21.23 -2.01 -3.28
N SER A 173 -21.32 -1.03 -2.37
CA SER A 173 -20.20 -0.61 -1.53
C SER A 173 -19.68 -1.75 -0.64
N ASN A 174 -20.58 -2.59 -0.12
CA ASN A 174 -20.20 -3.73 0.72
C ASN A 174 -19.49 -4.83 -0.08
N HIS A 175 -19.88 -5.06 -1.35
CA HIS A 175 -19.21 -6.03 -2.21
C HIS A 175 -17.76 -5.61 -2.51
N ILE A 176 -17.53 -4.35 -2.89
CA ILE A 176 -16.17 -3.83 -3.14
C ILE A 176 -15.32 -3.97 -1.88
N ALA A 177 -15.85 -3.58 -0.71
CA ALA A 177 -15.15 -3.68 0.56
C ALA A 177 -14.82 -5.13 0.95
N TYR A 178 -15.75 -6.07 0.73
CA TYR A 178 -15.54 -7.49 1.04
C TYR A 178 -14.44 -8.10 0.17
N VAL A 179 -14.54 -7.94 -1.16
CA VAL A 179 -13.54 -8.49 -2.09
C VAL A 179 -12.18 -7.82 -1.85
N TRP A 180 -12.15 -6.49 -1.64
CA TRP A 180 -10.91 -5.80 -1.26
C TRP A 180 -10.31 -6.34 0.04
N THR A 181 -11.13 -6.62 1.06
CA THR A 181 -10.67 -7.17 2.34
C THR A 181 -10.04 -8.55 2.12
N CYS A 182 -10.69 -9.42 1.36
CA CYS A 182 -10.16 -10.74 1.00
C CYS A 182 -8.80 -10.62 0.29
N LEU A 183 -8.70 -9.78 -0.75
CA LEU A 183 -7.44 -9.54 -1.47
C LEU A 183 -6.36 -8.98 -0.52
N SER A 184 -6.71 -8.06 0.38
CA SER A 184 -5.78 -7.45 1.32
C SER A 184 -5.27 -8.46 2.36
N VAL A 185 -6.15 -9.34 2.87
CA VAL A 185 -5.76 -10.42 3.79
C VAL A 185 -4.78 -11.37 3.11
N ILE A 186 -5.05 -11.77 1.86
CA ILE A 186 -4.12 -12.60 1.08
C ILE A 186 -2.77 -11.89 0.94
N HIS A 187 -2.77 -10.58 0.66
CA HIS A 187 -1.54 -9.79 0.55
C HIS A 187 -0.73 -9.77 1.84
N PHE A 188 -1.39 -9.58 2.99
CA PHE A 188 -0.74 -9.63 4.30
C PHE A 188 -0.17 -11.02 4.60
N VAL A 189 -0.93 -12.09 4.33
CA VAL A 189 -0.45 -13.47 4.53
C VAL A 189 0.79 -13.74 3.68
N LEU A 190 0.78 -13.37 2.40
CA LEU A 190 1.94 -13.52 1.52
C LEU A 190 3.15 -12.72 2.02
N THR A 191 2.92 -11.51 2.53
CA THR A 191 3.98 -10.66 3.11
C THR A 191 4.57 -11.32 4.36
N THR A 192 3.74 -11.82 5.27
CA THR A 192 4.18 -12.50 6.49
C THR A 192 4.95 -13.78 6.16
N VAL A 193 4.47 -14.58 5.20
CA VAL A 193 5.18 -15.78 4.74
C VAL A 193 6.54 -15.42 4.13
N ASN A 194 6.61 -14.37 3.31
CA ASN A 194 7.88 -13.90 2.75
C ASN A 194 8.86 -13.50 3.85
N PHE A 195 8.42 -12.72 4.83
CA PHE A 195 9.27 -12.22 5.90
C PHE A 195 9.85 -13.33 6.79
N PHE A 196 9.05 -14.34 7.16
CA PHE A 196 9.52 -15.39 8.08
C PHE A 196 10.19 -16.57 7.41
N PHE A 197 9.80 -16.93 6.19
CA PHE A 197 10.28 -18.17 5.55
C PHE A 197 11.26 -17.94 4.40
N VAL A 198 11.27 -16.76 3.79
CA VAL A 198 12.10 -16.47 2.61
C VAL A 198 13.28 -15.54 2.97
N ASP A 199 13.02 -14.45 3.69
CA ASP A 199 14.05 -13.47 4.07
C ASP A 199 15.15 -14.07 4.98
N ASP A 200 14.86 -15.14 5.75
CA ASP A 200 15.77 -15.71 6.75
C ASP A 200 16.69 -16.83 6.20
N VAL A 201 16.37 -17.41 5.03
CA VAL A 201 17.03 -18.65 4.55
C VAL A 201 18.21 -18.39 3.61
N LEU A 202 18.20 -17.31 2.83
CA LEU A 202 19.34 -16.86 2.01
C LEU A 202 19.19 -15.36 1.75
N ARG A 203 20.13 -14.51 2.20
CA ARG A 203 20.28 -13.10 1.78
C ARG A 203 20.60 -13.01 0.27
N ASP A 204 19.68 -13.40 -0.61
CA ASP A 204 19.68 -13.10 -2.05
C ASP A 204 18.34 -13.45 -2.74
N VAL A 205 17.22 -13.08 -2.14
CA VAL A 205 15.91 -13.32 -2.77
C VAL A 205 15.09 -12.04 -2.76
N ASP A 206 15.35 -11.21 -3.77
CA ASP A 206 14.43 -10.17 -4.18
C ASP A 206 12.99 -10.70 -4.21
N VAL A 207 12.02 -9.82 -3.97
CA VAL A 207 10.57 -10.05 -4.17
C VAL A 207 10.25 -10.72 -5.52
N PHE A 208 11.18 -10.68 -6.48
CA PHE A 208 11.05 -11.25 -7.81
C PHE A 208 11.65 -12.65 -7.99
N LYS A 209 12.16 -13.30 -6.93
CA LYS A 209 12.77 -14.64 -7.02
C LYS A 209 11.94 -15.70 -6.27
N ALA A 210 11.18 -15.32 -5.23
CA ALA A 210 10.37 -16.26 -4.44
C ALA A 210 8.89 -16.31 -4.86
N TRP A 211 8.26 -17.47 -4.63
CA TRP A 211 6.84 -17.69 -4.90
C TRP A 211 5.88 -16.72 -4.19
N PRO A 212 6.09 -16.27 -2.92
CA PRO A 212 5.19 -15.30 -2.29
C PRO A 212 5.23 -13.94 -2.98
N GLY A 213 6.41 -13.57 -3.47
CA GLY A 213 6.65 -12.35 -4.24
C GLY A 213 5.89 -12.32 -5.57
N TYR A 214 5.92 -13.42 -6.33
CA TYR A 214 5.09 -13.57 -7.53
C TYR A 214 3.59 -13.50 -7.21
N GLY A 215 3.17 -14.06 -6.08
CA GLY A 215 1.79 -13.95 -5.60
C GLY A 215 1.36 -12.50 -5.36
N MET A 216 2.22 -11.70 -4.71
CA MET A 216 1.96 -10.27 -4.49
C MET A 216 1.83 -9.49 -5.81
N LEU A 217 2.68 -9.80 -6.80
CA LEU A 217 2.60 -9.19 -8.13
C LEU A 217 1.34 -9.60 -8.89
N MET A 218 0.96 -10.89 -8.83
CA MET A 218 -0.27 -11.37 -9.45
C MET A 218 -1.50 -10.68 -8.84
N LEU A 219 -1.56 -10.58 -7.51
CA LEU A 219 -2.63 -9.87 -6.81
C LEU A 219 -2.74 -8.42 -7.28
N ARG A 220 -1.58 -7.78 -7.48
CA ARG A 220 -1.51 -6.42 -8.01
C ARG A 220 -2.09 -6.29 -9.40
N MET A 221 -1.83 -7.26 -10.27
CA MET A 221 -2.40 -7.31 -11.62
C MET A 221 -3.92 -7.52 -11.58
N VAL A 222 -4.42 -8.37 -10.69
CA VAL A 222 -5.87 -8.55 -10.50
C VAL A 222 -6.53 -7.24 -10.05
N GLN A 223 -5.94 -6.54 -9.07
CA GLN A 223 -6.43 -5.23 -8.64
C GLN A 223 -6.38 -4.18 -9.76
N ALA A 224 -5.33 -4.19 -10.60
CA ALA A 224 -5.18 -3.29 -11.73
C ALA A 224 -6.28 -3.51 -12.79
N LEU A 225 -6.54 -4.77 -13.14
CA LEU A 225 -7.59 -5.15 -14.08
C LEU A 225 -8.98 -4.78 -13.56
N TRP A 226 -9.23 -5.00 -12.27
CA TRP A 226 -10.48 -4.60 -11.65
C TRP A 226 -10.64 -3.07 -11.67
N PHE A 227 -9.63 -2.31 -11.23
CA PHE A 227 -9.65 -0.84 -11.31
C PHE A 227 -9.88 -0.34 -12.73
N LEU A 228 -9.23 -0.95 -13.74
CA LEU A 228 -9.43 -0.61 -15.15
C LEU A 228 -10.87 -0.87 -15.61
N ALA A 229 -11.48 -1.97 -15.17
CA ALA A 229 -12.86 -2.29 -15.50
C ALA A 229 -13.83 -1.27 -14.89
N GLU A 230 -13.65 -0.92 -13.62
CA GLU A 230 -14.49 0.06 -12.91
C GLU A 230 -14.37 1.46 -13.51
N ILE A 231 -13.14 1.95 -13.71
CA ILE A 231 -12.94 3.31 -14.25
C ILE A 231 -13.48 3.42 -15.68
N ARG A 232 -13.37 2.36 -16.49
CA ARG A 232 -13.93 2.33 -17.85
C ARG A 232 -15.45 2.38 -17.83
N GLN A 233 -16.10 1.69 -16.89
CA GLN A 233 -17.55 1.77 -16.72
C GLN A 233 -17.98 3.18 -16.30
N SER A 234 -17.26 3.80 -15.37
CA SER A 234 -17.56 5.16 -14.91
C SER A 234 -17.38 6.22 -15.99
N ILE A 235 -16.34 6.11 -16.83
CA ILE A 235 -16.16 6.99 -18.00
C ILE A 235 -17.34 6.87 -18.97
N LYS A 236 -17.82 5.65 -19.24
CA LYS A 236 -18.95 5.41 -20.16
C LYS A 236 -20.29 5.92 -19.63
N LYS A 237 -20.47 5.94 -18.30
CA LYS A 237 -21.70 6.38 -17.66
C LYS A 237 -21.79 7.90 -17.51
N GLU A 238 -20.66 8.61 -17.51
CA GLU A 238 -20.65 10.06 -17.30
C GLU A 238 -21.11 10.81 -18.57
N PRO A 239 -22.19 11.60 -18.50
CA PRO A 239 -22.73 12.32 -19.65
C PRO A 239 -21.98 13.63 -19.98
N ASN A 240 -21.05 14.06 -19.13
CA ASN A 240 -20.26 15.27 -19.34
C ASN A 240 -18.86 14.92 -19.83
N ASP A 241 -18.58 15.25 -21.09
CA ASP A 241 -17.31 14.96 -21.77
C ASP A 241 -16.09 15.50 -20.99
N SER A 242 -16.18 16.69 -20.39
CA SER A 242 -15.06 17.27 -19.64
C SER A 242 -14.69 16.47 -18.39
N LYS A 243 -15.69 15.84 -17.75
CA LYS A 243 -15.47 14.97 -16.58
C LYS A 243 -15.00 13.59 -16.99
N ALA A 244 -15.55 13.05 -18.08
CA ALA A 244 -15.13 11.78 -18.64
C ALA A 244 -13.64 11.84 -19.05
N GLU A 245 -13.22 12.94 -19.67
CA GLU A 245 -11.81 13.19 -20.01
C GLU A 245 -10.94 13.27 -18.75
N PHE A 246 -11.37 14.00 -17.72
CA PHE A 246 -10.64 14.06 -16.45
C PHE A 246 -10.51 12.68 -15.79
N LEU A 247 -11.58 11.88 -15.76
CA LEU A 247 -11.58 10.51 -15.24
C LEU A 247 -10.64 9.59 -16.04
N ALA A 248 -10.57 9.77 -17.36
CA ALA A 248 -9.64 9.03 -18.20
C ALA A 248 -8.18 9.35 -17.87
N HIS A 249 -7.83 10.63 -17.71
CA HIS A 249 -6.48 11.04 -17.31
C HIS A 249 -6.12 10.56 -15.89
N PHE A 250 -7.06 10.69 -14.94
CA PHE A 250 -6.91 10.17 -13.57
C PHE A 250 -6.69 8.66 -13.58
N GLY A 251 -7.54 7.92 -14.31
CA GLY A 251 -7.45 6.48 -14.47
C GLY A 251 -6.12 6.04 -15.08
N ALA A 252 -5.68 6.70 -16.15
CA ALA A 252 -4.40 6.41 -16.81
C ALA A 252 -3.22 6.60 -15.84
N GLY A 253 -3.17 7.71 -15.11
CA GLY A 253 -2.10 7.98 -14.14
C GLY A 253 -2.01 6.93 -13.03
N PHE A 254 -3.15 6.57 -12.43
CA PHE A 254 -3.16 5.56 -11.36
C PHE A 254 -3.03 4.12 -11.89
N LEU A 255 -3.39 3.84 -13.14
CA LEU A 255 -3.10 2.56 -13.79
C LEU A 255 -1.58 2.36 -13.93
N VAL A 256 -0.82 3.40 -14.27
CA VAL A 256 0.65 3.36 -14.24
C VAL A 256 1.15 3.04 -12.84
N TRP A 257 0.57 3.65 -11.79
CA TRP A 257 0.91 3.30 -10.40
C TRP A 257 0.50 1.86 -10.00
N PHE A 258 -0.49 1.25 -10.63
CA PHE A 258 -0.78 -0.17 -10.42
C PHE A 258 0.27 -1.07 -11.09
N LEU A 259 0.65 -0.74 -12.33
CA LEU A 259 1.49 -1.59 -13.18
C LEU A 259 3.00 -1.39 -12.98
N TYR A 260 3.46 -0.26 -12.43
CA TYR A 260 4.90 0.01 -12.32
C TYR A 260 5.64 -1.06 -11.51
N LEU A 261 5.01 -1.63 -10.47
CA LEU A 261 5.66 -2.64 -9.64
C LEU A 261 5.92 -3.94 -10.42
N SER A 262 4.96 -4.34 -11.26
CA SER A 262 5.11 -5.49 -12.17
C SER A 262 6.18 -5.21 -13.23
N GLY A 263 6.18 -4.00 -13.81
CA GLY A 263 7.23 -3.56 -14.74
C GLY A 263 8.61 -3.52 -14.09
N LEU A 264 8.71 -3.03 -12.85
CA LEU A 264 9.94 -2.97 -12.07
C LEU A 264 10.51 -4.37 -11.84
N GLY A 265 9.66 -5.39 -11.68
CA GLY A 265 10.12 -6.78 -11.57
C GLY A 265 10.88 -7.27 -12.78
N VAL A 266 10.37 -6.99 -13.98
CA VAL A 266 11.05 -7.33 -15.24
C VAL A 266 12.34 -6.54 -15.38
N ILE A 267 12.30 -5.23 -15.11
CA ILE A 267 13.49 -4.36 -15.18
C ILE A 267 14.56 -4.82 -14.19
N SER A 268 14.16 -5.30 -13.00
CA SER A 268 15.09 -5.74 -11.96
C SER A 268 15.95 -6.93 -12.37
N MET A 269 15.54 -7.71 -13.38
CA MET A 269 16.33 -8.82 -13.94
C MET A 269 17.57 -8.33 -14.69
N PHE A 270 17.57 -7.08 -15.15
CA PHE A 270 18.69 -6.47 -15.87
C PHE A 270 19.61 -5.65 -14.95
N ILE A 271 19.22 -5.43 -13.69
CA ILE A 271 20.01 -4.67 -12.72
C ILE A 271 20.97 -5.61 -12.01
N SER A 272 22.25 -5.23 -11.96
CA SER A 272 23.26 -5.99 -11.20
C SER A 272 22.85 -6.13 -9.73
N VAL A 273 23.11 -7.29 -9.12
CA VAL A 273 22.74 -7.63 -7.73
C VAL A 273 23.14 -6.52 -6.74
N ILE A 274 24.32 -5.93 -6.95
CA ILE A 274 24.91 -4.86 -6.13
C ILE A 274 24.02 -3.62 -6.00
N TRP A 275 23.31 -3.24 -7.07
CA TRP A 275 22.49 -2.02 -7.12
C TRP A 275 21.00 -2.29 -6.97
N ARG A 276 20.61 -3.56 -7.14
CA ARG A 276 19.21 -3.96 -7.27
C ARG A 276 18.36 -3.55 -6.07
N PHE A 277 18.85 -3.82 -4.85
CA PHE A 277 18.16 -3.46 -3.62
C PHE A 277 17.87 -1.95 -3.53
N LYS A 278 18.90 -1.10 -3.69
CA LYS A 278 18.78 0.36 -3.61
C LYS A 278 17.84 0.91 -4.68
N VAL A 279 17.96 0.44 -5.93
CA VAL A 279 17.13 0.90 -7.03
C VAL A 279 15.66 0.54 -6.80
N ILE A 280 15.37 -0.69 -6.37
CA ILE A 280 13.99 -1.12 -6.06
C ILE A 280 13.42 -0.28 -4.91
N LEU A 281 14.21 -0.06 -3.85
CA LEU A 281 13.80 0.74 -2.70
C LEU A 281 13.44 2.15 -3.13
N VAL A 282 14.33 2.86 -3.82
CA VAL A 282 14.13 4.25 -4.26
C VAL A 282 12.95 4.38 -5.21
N ILE A 283 12.84 3.52 -6.22
CA ILE A 283 11.74 3.59 -7.19
C ILE A 283 10.40 3.32 -6.49
N THR A 284 10.33 2.32 -5.62
CA THR A 284 9.10 1.95 -4.93
C THR A 284 8.66 3.04 -3.94
N THR A 285 9.57 3.61 -3.16
CA THR A 285 9.23 4.70 -2.23
C THR A 285 8.85 5.97 -2.98
N MET A 286 9.57 6.32 -4.04
CA MET A 286 9.29 7.48 -4.88
C MET A 286 7.91 7.39 -5.56
N ALA A 287 7.62 6.27 -6.23
CA ALA A 287 6.35 6.07 -6.93
C ALA A 287 5.15 6.16 -5.96
N ASN A 288 5.29 5.59 -4.76
CA ASN A 288 4.26 5.70 -3.72
C ASN A 288 4.13 7.13 -3.18
N PHE A 289 5.24 7.85 -3.01
CA PHE A 289 5.22 9.24 -2.57
C PHE A 289 4.51 10.14 -3.59
N ILE A 290 4.80 9.98 -4.88
CA ILE A 290 4.15 10.70 -5.98
C ILE A 290 2.65 10.39 -6.00
N ALA A 291 2.26 9.12 -5.94
CA ALA A 291 0.85 8.74 -5.95
C ALA A 291 0.05 9.34 -4.78
N VAL A 292 0.61 9.29 -3.55
CA VAL A 292 -0.04 9.90 -2.38
C VAL A 292 -0.07 11.43 -2.51
N SER A 293 1.00 12.06 -3.00
CA SER A 293 1.05 13.51 -3.20
C SER A 293 0.01 13.97 -4.23
N CYS A 294 -0.16 13.22 -5.32
CA CYS A 294 -1.21 13.46 -6.32
C CYS A 294 -2.60 13.38 -5.70
N LEU A 295 -2.87 12.40 -4.81
CA LEU A 295 -4.14 12.31 -4.10
C LEU A 295 -4.35 13.48 -3.14
N VAL A 296 -3.34 13.88 -2.36
CA VAL A 296 -3.42 15.04 -1.46
C VAL A 296 -3.72 16.32 -2.25
N HIS A 297 -3.06 16.51 -3.39
CA HIS A 297 -3.32 17.65 -4.28
C HIS A 297 -4.74 17.59 -4.87
N LEU A 298 -5.20 16.41 -5.28
CA LEU A 298 -6.52 16.22 -5.87
C LEU A 298 -7.66 16.58 -4.89
N PHE A 299 -7.51 16.20 -3.62
CA PHE A 299 -8.47 16.47 -2.56
C PHE A 299 -8.20 17.80 -1.82
N TRP A 300 -7.36 18.68 -2.38
CA TRP A 300 -7.10 19.98 -1.80
C TRP A 300 -8.35 20.88 -1.85
N PRO A 301 -8.72 21.59 -0.76
CA PRO A 301 -9.97 22.34 -0.65
C PRO A 301 -10.20 23.39 -1.75
N THR A 302 -9.14 24.01 -2.26
CA THR A 302 -9.22 25.07 -3.25
C THR A 302 -8.98 24.59 -4.69
N GLY A 303 -8.71 23.30 -4.90
CA GLY A 303 -8.34 22.75 -6.21
C GLY A 303 -9.52 22.68 -7.18
N SER A 304 -9.36 23.14 -8.42
CA SER A 304 -10.40 23.07 -9.46
C SER A 304 -10.76 21.63 -9.83
N ALA A 305 -9.83 20.69 -9.70
CA ALA A 305 -10.06 19.26 -9.96
C ALA A 305 -11.05 18.62 -8.95
N SER A 306 -11.06 19.11 -7.71
CA SER A 306 -12.04 18.66 -6.70
C SER A 306 -13.49 18.96 -7.13
N LYS A 307 -13.70 19.99 -7.98
CA LYS A 307 -15.04 20.37 -8.48
C LYS A 307 -15.64 19.32 -9.41
N TYR A 308 -14.81 18.56 -10.14
CA TYR A 308 -15.29 17.52 -11.05
C TYR A 308 -15.88 16.33 -10.29
N PHE A 309 -15.27 15.95 -9.17
CA PHE A 309 -15.85 14.98 -8.23
C PHE A 309 -17.07 15.57 -7.48
N GLN A 310 -17.06 16.85 -7.10
CA GLN A 310 -18.20 17.54 -6.44
C GLN A 310 -19.46 17.59 -7.30
N SER A 311 -19.32 17.78 -8.61
CA SER A 311 -20.46 18.04 -9.50
C SER A 311 -21.24 16.77 -9.88
N GLY A 312 -20.69 15.57 -9.65
CA GLY A 312 -21.40 14.29 -9.83
C GLY A 312 -22.31 13.99 -8.65
N GLU A 313 -21.79 14.17 -7.44
CA GLU A 313 -22.47 13.95 -6.16
C GLU A 313 -23.72 14.83 -5.99
N VAL A 314 -23.66 16.12 -6.35
CA VAL A 314 -24.83 17.03 -6.28
C VAL A 314 -25.94 16.62 -7.25
N ARG A 315 -25.61 16.05 -8.42
CA ARG A 315 -26.61 15.62 -9.42
C ARG A 315 -27.22 14.27 -9.07
N PHE A 316 -26.42 13.35 -8.54
CA PHE A 316 -26.89 12.06 -8.03
C PHE A 316 -27.82 12.27 -6.83
N SER A 317 -27.40 13.04 -5.82
CA SER A 317 -28.23 13.36 -4.65
C SER A 317 -29.57 14.01 -5.03
N ARG A 318 -29.57 14.94 -6.02
CA ARG A 318 -30.80 15.55 -6.53
C ARG A 318 -31.68 14.58 -7.33
N ARG A 319 -31.11 13.52 -7.92
CA ARG A 319 -31.87 12.48 -8.65
C ARG A 319 -32.45 11.45 -7.68
N THR A 320 -31.69 11.02 -6.68
CA THR A 320 -32.13 10.12 -5.62
C THR A 320 -33.20 10.75 -4.73
N SER A 321 -33.05 12.04 -4.37
CA SER A 321 -34.09 12.76 -3.63
C SER A 321 -35.41 12.84 -4.40
N ARG A 322 -35.34 12.97 -5.74
CA ARG A 322 -36.50 13.03 -6.62
C ARG A 322 -37.14 11.66 -6.84
N PHE A 323 -36.36 10.60 -6.75
CA PHE A 323 -36.88 9.22 -6.84
C PHE A 323 -37.59 8.85 -5.55
N ASN A 324 -36.98 9.10 -4.39
CA ASN A 324 -37.60 8.89 -3.09
C ASN A 324 -38.86 9.73 -2.89
N SER A 325 -38.91 10.96 -3.40
CA SER A 325 -40.13 11.77 -3.31
C SER A 325 -41.28 11.17 -4.11
N ASN A 326 -41.00 10.66 -5.31
CA ASN A 326 -42.03 10.08 -6.17
C ASN A 326 -42.53 8.74 -5.61
N GLU A 327 -41.64 7.89 -5.08
CA GLU A 327 -42.06 6.64 -4.43
C GLU A 327 -42.92 6.88 -3.17
N LEU A 328 -42.61 7.94 -2.41
CA LEU A 328 -43.41 8.31 -1.24
C LEU A 328 -44.79 8.84 -1.65
N GLU A 329 -44.85 9.64 -2.72
CA GLU A 329 -46.09 10.21 -3.27
C GLU A 329 -46.98 9.12 -3.90
N ASP A 330 -46.39 8.10 -4.53
CA ASP A 330 -47.10 6.93 -5.05
C ASP A 330 -47.62 6.01 -3.93
N LEU A 331 -46.86 5.85 -2.83
CA LEU A 331 -47.30 5.12 -1.64
C LEU A 331 -48.44 5.85 -0.90
N GLU A 332 -48.37 7.18 -0.81
CA GLU A 332 -49.42 8.01 -0.21
C GLU A 332 -50.72 7.93 -1.02
N LYS A 333 -50.64 7.92 -2.36
CA LYS A 333 -51.83 7.71 -3.21
C LYS A 333 -52.48 6.34 -3.03
N LEU A 334 -51.69 5.27 -2.90
CA LEU A 334 -52.22 3.92 -2.66
C LEU A 334 -52.92 3.81 -1.29
N LEU A 335 -52.42 4.50 -0.27
CA LEU A 335 -53.05 4.52 1.06
C LEU A 335 -54.34 5.37 1.10
N ILE A 336 -54.48 6.36 0.22
CA ILE A 336 -55.69 7.17 0.09
C ILE A 336 -56.77 6.42 -0.71
N ASP A 337 -56.38 5.66 -1.74
CA ASP A 337 -57.31 4.86 -2.57
C ASP A 337 -57.94 3.71 -1.76
N ASP A 338 -57.17 3.07 -0.86
CA ASP A 338 -57.69 2.06 0.08
C ASP A 338 -58.58 2.65 1.20
N GLY A 339 -58.54 3.98 1.42
CA GLY A 339 -59.28 4.66 2.47
C GLY A 339 -60.69 5.13 2.08
N ASP A 340 -60.99 5.23 0.78
CA ASP A 340 -62.28 5.74 0.27
C ASP A 340 -63.30 4.63 -0.03
N GLU A 341 -62.94 3.34 0.05
CA GLU A 341 -63.88 2.21 -0.13
C GLU A 341 -64.58 1.73 1.16
N SER A 342 -64.22 2.24 2.36
CA SER A 342 -64.81 1.75 3.62
C SER A 342 -65.93 2.58 4.25
N ASP A 343 -66.27 3.77 3.72
CA ASP A 343 -67.19 4.72 4.39
C ASP A 343 -68.46 5.07 3.58
N MET A 344 -69.01 4.15 2.78
CA MET A 344 -70.31 4.35 2.09
C MET A 344 -71.28 3.17 2.18
N GLU A 345 -71.50 2.60 3.37
CA GLU A 345 -72.67 1.71 3.56
C GLU A 345 -73.18 1.64 5.02
N PHE A 346 -73.67 2.75 5.60
CA PHE A 346 -74.63 2.63 6.71
C PHE A 346 -75.46 3.91 6.96
N SER A 347 -76.35 4.26 6.02
CA SER A 347 -77.56 5.02 6.36
C SER A 347 -78.57 4.98 5.22
N ASN A 348 -79.58 4.09 5.33
CA ASN A 348 -81.01 4.43 5.20
C ASN A 348 -81.89 3.20 4.92
N GLU A 349 -83.07 3.23 5.54
CA GLU A 349 -84.28 2.44 5.28
C GLU A 349 -84.32 0.95 5.67
N HIS A 350 -85.04 0.64 6.76
CA HIS A 350 -86.45 0.24 6.60
C HIS A 350 -87.20 0.16 7.94
N PHE A 351 -88.11 1.11 8.11
CA PHE A 351 -89.27 1.04 9.00
C PHE A 351 -90.44 0.55 8.14
N LEU A 352 -91.08 -0.60 8.46
CA LEU A 352 -92.50 -0.95 8.25
C LEU A 352 -92.74 -2.46 8.00
N ARG A 353 -93.61 -3.05 8.84
CA ARG A 353 -94.54 -4.19 8.63
C ARG A 353 -93.87 -5.55 8.31
N LEU A 354 -94.11 -6.64 9.02
CA LEU A 354 -95.30 -7.15 9.72
C LEU A 354 -94.83 -8.16 10.79
#